data_AF-A0A2E4IZ67-F1
#
_entry.id   AF-A0A2E4IZ67-F1
#
_cell.length_a   1.000
_cell.length_b   1.000
_cell.length_c   1.000
_cell.angle_alpha   90.00
_cell.angle_beta   90.00
_cell.angle_gamma   90.00
#
_symmetry.space_group_name_H-M   'P 1'
#
loop_
_entity.id
_entity.type
_entity.pdbx_description
1 polymer ?
#
loop_
_entity_poly.entity_id
_entity_poly.type
_entity_poly.pdbx_seq_one_letter_code
_entity_poly.pdbx_strand_id
1 'polypeptide(L)'
;MLPAPDTAAMARHRASLLSIHAIAKLRSLWRPRALAGLACVRANTGAAVPRGRLRRQMKRPRSPSLRFPLYPAPAVGLPVAVLRDPPVGERGVVQPDPYGGKYGEWRSVPGYDPEKVLVSSLGWVRTKNGRVNVLNKPKMPKQQETGYRRVGVNGKQYCVHILVCTAFHGPCPGPGYTVDHAPPDVKGDWWTQRGDNRAERLSWATGPEQNANRRAPAPKRNGKPVELWKDSDGPNCKRIWFASKTAAANELGLNVGNIGAVCNKDGRVHTGGWIARWADPPEPQDDLSALTGCADPKNDRDAEVWKQHTDRLRVSNRGRVQVKYSRGDGWGYKLTPKIREGEDYAGVKRNGKDKRFHIAVYEAFHGPVPTGKTVDHINRNRADNSLQNLRAATQAEQLLNRTLA
;
A
#
# COMPACT_ATOMS: atom_id res chain seq x y z
N MET A 1 78.56 -3.72 4.18
CA MET A 1 78.24 -3.28 5.56
C MET A 1 76.98 -2.44 5.49
N LEU A 2 75.87 -2.99 5.97
CA LEU A 2 74.55 -2.34 6.05
C LEU A 2 74.12 -2.39 7.53
N PRO A 3 73.54 -1.31 8.10
CA PRO A 3 73.25 -1.26 9.53
C PRO A 3 71.99 -2.04 9.91
N ALA A 4 72.02 -2.61 11.10
CA ALA A 4 70.95 -3.40 11.70
C ALA A 4 69.73 -2.54 12.13
N PRO A 5 68.52 -3.12 12.19
CA PRO A 5 67.32 -2.39 12.58
C PRO A 5 67.20 -2.18 14.10
N ASP A 6 66.75 -0.97 14.45
CA ASP A 6 66.59 -0.39 15.77
C ASP A 6 65.44 -1.03 16.58
N THR A 7 65.76 -1.60 17.74
CA THR A 7 64.89 -2.35 18.65
C THR A 7 64.07 -1.48 19.62
N ALA A 8 63.80 -0.22 19.29
CA ALA A 8 63.13 0.75 20.20
C ALA A 8 61.63 0.99 19.95
N ALA A 9 60.95 0.17 19.13
CA ALA A 9 59.52 0.36 18.79
C ALA A 9 58.57 -0.78 19.23
N MET A 10 58.93 -1.56 20.26
CA MET A 10 58.07 -2.61 20.84
C MET A 10 57.77 -2.46 22.34
N ALA A 11 57.87 -1.24 22.89
CA ALA A 11 57.63 -0.97 24.31
C ALA A 11 56.57 0.12 24.57
N ARG A 12 55.47 0.14 23.80
CA ARG A 12 54.27 0.97 24.12
C ARG A 12 52.94 0.22 23.92
N HIS A 13 52.90 -1.07 24.27
CA HIS A 13 51.66 -1.85 24.24
C HIS A 13 51.48 -2.81 25.44
N ARG A 14 51.95 -2.41 26.64
CA ARG A 14 51.66 -3.10 27.90
C ARG A 14 51.44 -2.11 29.05
N ALA A 15 50.33 -1.37 29.01
CA ALA A 15 49.78 -0.66 30.17
C ALA A 15 48.32 -0.24 29.91
N SER A 16 47.39 -1.21 29.75
CA SER A 16 45.95 -0.97 29.94
C SER A 16 45.14 -2.27 29.99
N LEU A 17 45.55 -3.21 30.85
CA LEU A 17 44.83 -4.48 31.09
C LEU A 17 44.74 -4.84 32.58
N LEU A 18 44.48 -3.85 33.43
CA LEU A 18 44.08 -4.07 34.82
C LEU A 18 43.14 -2.93 35.22
N SER A 19 41.84 -3.05 34.95
CA SER A 19 40.73 -2.39 35.70
C SER A 19 39.34 -2.64 35.09
N ILE A 20 38.92 -3.89 34.84
CA ILE A 20 37.48 -4.21 34.76
C ILE A 20 37.27 -5.63 35.32
N HIS A 21 37.31 -5.74 36.65
CA HIS A 21 36.80 -6.91 37.41
C HIS A 21 36.25 -6.48 38.77
N ALA A 22 35.49 -5.38 38.82
CA ALA A 22 34.85 -4.91 40.04
C ALA A 22 33.59 -4.07 39.79
N ILE A 23 32.60 -4.59 39.05
CA ILE A 23 31.21 -4.09 39.12
C ILE A 23 30.26 -5.29 39.09
N ALA A 24 30.27 -6.07 40.16
CA ALA A 24 29.28 -7.10 40.46
C ALA A 24 29.14 -7.25 41.98
N LYS A 25 28.69 -6.18 42.65
CA LYS A 25 28.09 -6.18 44.00
C LYS A 25 27.83 -4.72 44.39
N LEU A 26 26.58 -4.27 44.26
CA LEU A 26 25.93 -3.20 45.05
C LEU A 26 24.62 -2.78 44.35
N ARG A 27 23.59 -3.63 44.46
CA ARG A 27 22.18 -3.25 44.39
C ARG A 27 21.40 -4.08 45.39
N SER A 28 21.67 -3.84 46.66
CA SER A 28 20.77 -4.17 47.76
C SER A 28 20.45 -2.88 48.48
N LEU A 29 19.20 -2.74 48.91
CA LEU A 29 18.54 -1.54 49.47
C LEU A 29 17.82 -0.75 48.37
N TRP A 30 16.54 -1.06 48.22
CA TRP A 30 15.40 -0.13 48.17
C TRP A 30 14.15 -1.01 48.01
N ARG A 31 13.48 -1.27 49.14
CA ARG A 31 12.16 -1.91 49.20
C ARG A 31 11.09 -0.83 49.02
N PRO A 32 9.95 -1.16 48.38
CA PRO A 32 8.66 -0.68 48.85
C PRO A 32 7.85 -1.82 49.47
N ARG A 33 7.17 -1.46 50.57
CA ARG A 33 6.25 -2.27 51.36
C ARG A 33 5.13 -2.87 50.51
N ALA A 34 4.90 -4.17 50.64
CA ALA A 34 3.63 -4.81 50.29
C ALA A 34 2.99 -5.33 51.60
N LEU A 35 1.74 -4.93 51.80
CA LEU A 35 0.87 -5.37 52.90
C LEU A 35 0.50 -6.84 52.72
N ALA A 36 0.57 -7.57 53.83
CA ALA A 36 0.12 -8.94 53.97
C ALA A 36 -1.42 -9.02 54.06
N GLY A 37 -1.97 -10.13 53.59
CA GLY A 37 -3.40 -10.43 53.71
C GLY A 37 -3.74 -11.87 53.32
N LEU A 38 -3.44 -12.79 54.25
CA LEU A 38 -4.04 -14.11 54.48
C LEU A 38 -3.93 -15.23 53.44
N ALA A 39 -3.27 -16.29 53.92
CA ALA A 39 -3.23 -17.64 53.39
C ALA A 39 -4.57 -18.37 53.54
N CYS A 40 -4.86 -19.27 52.60
CA CYS A 40 -5.62 -20.48 52.90
C CYS A 40 -4.97 -21.66 52.17
N VAL A 41 -4.76 -22.72 52.96
CA VAL A 41 -4.09 -23.99 52.63
C VAL A 41 -5.03 -24.87 51.82
N ARG A 42 -4.54 -25.52 50.77
CA ARG A 42 -4.72 -26.98 50.53
C ARG A 42 -3.91 -27.47 49.33
N ALA A 43 -3.15 -28.52 49.58
CA ALA A 43 -2.51 -29.36 48.60
C ALA A 43 -3.54 -30.09 47.72
N ASN A 44 -3.25 -30.27 46.44
CA ASN A 44 -3.40 -31.60 45.83
C ASN A 44 -2.60 -31.75 44.53
N THR A 45 -2.12 -32.98 44.38
CA THR A 45 -1.27 -33.56 43.34
C THR A 45 -2.00 -33.71 41.99
N GLY A 46 -1.22 -33.89 40.91
CA GLY A 46 -1.64 -34.78 39.81
C GLY A 46 -1.78 -34.17 38.41
N ALA A 47 -0.84 -34.57 37.56
CA ALA A 47 -0.99 -34.90 36.14
C ALA A 47 -1.43 -33.82 35.11
N ALA A 48 -0.49 -33.56 34.19
CA ALA A 48 -0.66 -32.76 32.98
C ALA A 48 -1.45 -33.53 31.90
N VAL A 49 -2.42 -32.85 31.27
CA VAL A 49 -3.05 -33.23 29.99
C VAL A 49 -3.07 -31.97 29.10
N PRO A 50 -2.72 -32.05 27.80
CA PRO A 50 -2.57 -30.86 26.96
C PRO A 50 -3.93 -30.31 26.50
N ARG A 51 -4.19 -29.04 26.80
CA ARG A 51 -5.38 -28.32 26.31
C ARG A 51 -5.17 -27.87 24.86
N GLY A 52 -5.93 -28.47 23.93
CA GLY A 52 -6.14 -27.95 22.59
C GLY A 52 -6.82 -26.57 22.63
N ARG A 53 -6.22 -25.57 21.98
CA ARG A 53 -6.79 -24.21 21.86
C ARG A 53 -7.75 -24.15 20.67
N LEU A 54 -9.05 -24.16 20.96
CA LEU A 54 -10.10 -23.68 20.05
C LEU A 54 -9.86 -22.20 19.68
N ARG A 55 -9.65 -21.93 18.39
CA ARG A 55 -9.63 -20.57 17.83
C ARG A 55 -11.06 -20.02 17.78
N ARG A 56 -11.40 -19.09 18.67
CA ARG A 56 -12.52 -18.15 18.45
C ARG A 56 -12.17 -17.22 17.29
N GLN A 57 -12.78 -17.44 16.12
CA GLN A 57 -12.79 -16.46 15.04
C GLN A 57 -13.67 -15.27 15.46
N MET A 58 -13.06 -14.11 15.74
CA MET A 58 -13.81 -12.86 15.73
C MET A 58 -14.08 -12.48 14.26
N LYS A 59 -15.31 -12.71 13.79
CA LYS A 59 -15.82 -12.15 12.54
C LYS A 59 -15.89 -10.63 12.70
N ARG A 60 -15.15 -9.88 11.88
CA ARG A 60 -15.36 -8.43 11.74
C ARG A 60 -16.78 -8.18 11.18
N PRO A 61 -17.54 -7.20 11.68
CA PRO A 61 -18.84 -6.88 11.12
C PRO A 61 -18.67 -6.36 9.69
N ARG A 62 -19.37 -6.99 8.74
CA ARG A 62 -19.51 -6.49 7.37
C ARG A 62 -20.40 -5.25 7.42
N SER A 63 -19.99 -4.17 6.75
CA SER A 63 -20.82 -2.98 6.58
C SER A 63 -22.16 -3.35 5.95
N PRO A 64 -23.30 -2.76 6.38
CA PRO A 64 -24.60 -3.07 5.81
C PRO A 64 -24.63 -2.59 4.37
N SER A 65 -24.75 -3.52 3.42
CA SER A 65 -25.14 -3.21 2.05
C SER A 65 -26.51 -2.55 2.09
N LEU A 66 -26.62 -1.30 1.66
CA LEU A 66 -27.89 -0.62 1.43
C LEU A 66 -28.64 -1.38 0.33
N ARG A 67 -29.58 -2.25 0.73
CA ARG A 67 -30.54 -2.85 -0.20
C ARG A 67 -31.52 -1.75 -0.62
N PHE A 68 -31.56 -1.46 -1.91
CA PHE A 68 -32.67 -0.73 -2.52
C PHE A 68 -33.90 -1.64 -2.60
N PRO A 69 -35.13 -1.10 -2.61
CA PRO A 69 -36.30 -1.88 -2.95
C PRO A 69 -36.09 -2.53 -4.32
N LEU A 70 -36.25 -3.85 -4.37
CA LEU A 70 -36.17 -4.64 -5.59
C LEU A 70 -37.36 -4.23 -6.48
N TYR A 71 -37.08 -3.66 -7.64
CA TYR A 71 -38.08 -3.62 -8.72
C TYR A 71 -38.26 -5.05 -9.27
N PRO A 72 -39.48 -5.46 -9.64
CA PRO A 72 -39.70 -6.75 -10.28
C PRO A 72 -38.90 -6.85 -11.57
N ALA A 73 -38.26 -8.00 -11.78
CA ALA A 73 -37.47 -8.27 -12.99
C ALA A 73 -38.39 -8.30 -14.23
N PRO A 74 -37.99 -7.69 -15.37
CA PRO A 74 -38.69 -7.92 -16.62
C PRO A 74 -38.47 -9.36 -17.11
N ALA A 75 -39.51 -9.93 -17.73
CA ALA A 75 -39.51 -11.27 -18.28
C ALA A 75 -38.39 -11.47 -19.32
N VAL A 76 -37.77 -12.65 -19.27
CA VAL A 76 -36.62 -13.04 -20.09
C VAL A 76 -37.07 -13.39 -21.50
N GLY A 77 -36.44 -12.78 -22.51
CA GLY A 77 -36.42 -13.32 -23.87
C GLY A 77 -36.66 -12.31 -24.99
N LEU A 78 -35.67 -11.47 -25.30
CA LEU A 78 -35.56 -10.81 -26.61
C LEU A 78 -34.07 -10.67 -27.02
N PRO A 79 -33.76 -10.70 -28.33
CA PRO A 79 -32.40 -10.76 -28.84
C PRO A 79 -31.61 -9.48 -28.59
N VAL A 80 -30.28 -9.60 -28.59
CA VAL A 80 -29.30 -8.53 -28.42
C VAL A 80 -29.51 -7.46 -29.49
N ALA A 81 -30.31 -6.45 -29.14
CA ALA A 81 -30.46 -5.23 -29.90
C ALA A 81 -29.22 -4.35 -29.64
N VAL A 82 -28.73 -3.73 -30.72
CA VAL A 82 -27.85 -2.57 -30.70
C VAL A 82 -28.20 -1.68 -29.51
N LEU A 83 -27.20 -1.36 -28.67
CA LEU A 83 -27.29 -0.43 -27.53
C LEU A 83 -27.86 0.91 -28.01
N ARG A 84 -29.18 0.99 -28.09
CA ARG A 84 -29.91 2.25 -28.00
C ARG A 84 -29.74 2.71 -26.56
N ASP A 85 -29.47 4.00 -26.40
CA ASP A 85 -29.42 4.64 -25.08
C ASP A 85 -30.58 4.12 -24.23
N PRO A 86 -30.33 3.71 -22.97
CA PRO A 86 -31.41 3.26 -22.10
C PRO A 86 -32.50 4.33 -22.08
N PRO A 87 -33.79 3.95 -22.05
CA PRO A 87 -34.88 4.91 -22.03
C PRO A 87 -34.59 5.90 -20.91
N VAL A 88 -34.46 7.18 -21.28
CA VAL A 88 -34.17 8.26 -20.34
C VAL A 88 -35.31 8.26 -19.32
N GLY A 89 -35.09 7.58 -18.18
CA GLY A 89 -36.04 7.58 -17.10
C GLY A 89 -36.35 9.02 -16.72
N GLU A 90 -37.60 9.32 -16.40
CA GLU A 90 -38.06 10.67 -16.13
C GLU A 90 -37.10 11.36 -15.14
N ARG A 91 -36.44 12.42 -15.62
CA ARG A 91 -35.58 13.24 -14.78
C ARG A 91 -36.44 13.94 -13.71
N GLY A 92 -35.79 14.40 -12.65
CA GLY A 92 -36.44 15.21 -11.63
C GLY A 92 -37.14 16.43 -12.22
N VAL A 93 -38.31 16.77 -11.69
CA VAL A 93 -39.09 17.94 -12.12
C VAL A 93 -38.35 19.19 -11.66
N VAL A 94 -38.13 20.12 -12.59
CA VAL A 94 -37.52 21.43 -12.34
C VAL A 94 -38.36 22.20 -11.33
N GLN A 95 -37.72 22.75 -10.31
CA GLN A 95 -38.36 23.55 -9.28
C GLN A 95 -37.98 25.03 -9.43
N PRO A 96 -38.88 25.97 -9.09
CA PRO A 96 -38.54 27.39 -9.04
C PRO A 96 -37.36 27.61 -8.12
N ASP A 97 -36.39 28.43 -8.53
CA ASP A 97 -35.26 28.81 -7.70
C ASP A 97 -35.53 30.14 -6.98
N PRO A 98 -35.87 30.13 -5.68
CA PRO A 98 -36.06 31.37 -4.93
C PRO A 98 -34.74 32.11 -4.66
N TYR A 99 -33.59 31.58 -5.10
CA TYR A 99 -32.26 32.16 -4.86
C TYR A 99 -31.60 32.72 -6.13
N GLY A 100 -32.36 32.94 -7.20
CA GLY A 100 -31.90 33.67 -8.39
C GLY A 100 -30.70 33.01 -9.10
N GLY A 101 -30.65 31.68 -9.16
CA GLY A 101 -29.62 30.91 -9.83
C GLY A 101 -28.36 30.64 -9.01
N LYS A 102 -28.23 31.21 -7.79
CA LYS A 102 -27.02 31.12 -6.95
C LYS A 102 -26.53 29.69 -6.72
N TYR A 103 -27.46 28.74 -6.67
CA TYR A 103 -27.17 27.33 -6.39
C TYR A 103 -27.32 26.44 -7.62
N GLY A 104 -27.53 27.02 -8.80
CA GLY A 104 -27.92 26.29 -10.00
C GLY A 104 -29.37 25.83 -9.97
N GLU A 105 -29.73 25.02 -10.95
CA GLU A 105 -31.09 24.50 -11.12
C GLU A 105 -31.46 23.56 -9.97
N TRP A 106 -32.70 23.65 -9.46
CA TRP A 106 -33.22 22.72 -8.45
C TRP A 106 -34.15 21.69 -9.08
N ARG A 107 -34.02 20.43 -8.66
CA ARG A 107 -34.89 19.33 -9.09
C ARG A 107 -35.37 18.48 -7.92
N SER A 108 -36.57 17.91 -8.08
CA SER A 108 -37.02 16.79 -7.25
C SER A 108 -36.17 15.54 -7.56
N VAL A 109 -36.06 14.62 -6.60
CA VAL A 109 -35.35 13.36 -6.83
C VAL A 109 -36.39 12.27 -7.13
N PRO A 110 -36.37 11.63 -8.31
CA PRO A 110 -37.26 10.51 -8.61
C PRO A 110 -37.27 9.45 -7.50
N GLY A 111 -38.47 9.03 -7.07
CA GLY A 111 -38.67 8.11 -5.95
C GLY A 111 -38.61 8.75 -4.56
N TYR A 112 -38.50 10.07 -4.47
CA TYR A 112 -38.55 10.82 -3.22
C TYR A 112 -39.66 11.87 -3.25
N ASP A 113 -40.20 12.15 -2.08
CA ASP A 113 -41.17 13.21 -1.86
C ASP A 113 -40.52 14.59 -2.09
N PRO A 114 -40.99 15.38 -3.08
CA PRO A 114 -40.39 16.66 -3.45
C PRO A 114 -40.49 17.71 -2.32
N GLU A 115 -41.45 17.57 -1.41
CA GLU A 115 -41.56 18.45 -0.24
C GLU A 115 -40.50 18.15 0.82
N LYS A 116 -39.86 16.97 0.76
CA LYS A 116 -38.91 16.50 1.76
C LYS A 116 -37.47 16.67 1.33
N VAL A 117 -37.18 16.56 0.04
CA VAL A 117 -35.82 16.72 -0.48
C VAL A 117 -35.80 17.32 -1.88
N LEU A 118 -34.99 18.36 -2.05
CA LEU A 118 -34.60 18.90 -3.35
C LEU A 118 -33.08 18.94 -3.43
N VAL A 119 -32.55 18.75 -4.64
CA VAL A 119 -31.13 18.85 -4.92
C VAL A 119 -30.88 19.82 -6.06
N SER A 120 -29.74 20.52 -6.01
CA SER A 120 -29.35 21.43 -7.07
C SER A 120 -28.29 20.83 -7.99
N SER A 121 -28.17 21.38 -9.21
CA SER A 121 -27.16 20.96 -10.19
C SER A 121 -25.72 21.18 -9.70
N LEU A 122 -25.51 22.06 -8.71
CA LEU A 122 -24.22 22.30 -8.08
C LEU A 122 -23.97 21.43 -6.84
N GLY A 123 -24.86 20.48 -6.53
CA GLY A 123 -24.73 19.55 -5.41
C GLY A 123 -25.23 20.07 -4.07
N TRP A 124 -25.95 21.20 -4.04
CA TRP A 124 -26.61 21.69 -2.83
C TRP A 124 -27.87 20.88 -2.55
N VAL A 125 -28.21 20.74 -1.27
CA VAL A 125 -29.39 19.98 -0.85
C VAL A 125 -30.27 20.82 0.06
N ARG A 126 -31.59 20.73 -0.15
CA ARG A 126 -32.62 21.20 0.79
C ARG A 126 -33.35 19.99 1.33
N THR A 127 -33.47 19.90 2.64
CA THR A 127 -34.24 18.83 3.30
C THR A 127 -35.26 19.44 4.24
N LYS A 128 -36.42 18.79 4.40
CA LYS A 128 -37.40 19.14 5.44
C LYS A 128 -36.91 18.57 6.78
N ASN A 129 -36.89 19.39 7.82
CA ASN A 129 -36.69 18.91 9.20
C ASN A 129 -38.06 18.66 9.82
N GLY A 130 -38.21 17.60 10.62
CA GLY A 130 -39.50 17.23 11.23
C GLY A 130 -40.14 18.29 12.17
N ARG A 131 -39.44 19.40 12.45
CA ARG A 131 -39.96 20.53 13.25
C ARG A 131 -40.54 21.67 12.41
N VAL A 132 -40.27 21.70 11.11
CA VAL A 132 -40.60 22.85 10.24
C VAL A 132 -41.29 22.32 8.99
N ASN A 133 -42.45 22.89 8.65
CA ASN A 133 -43.25 22.45 7.50
C ASN A 133 -42.68 22.88 6.13
N VAL A 134 -41.57 23.63 6.11
CA VAL A 134 -40.89 24.08 4.90
C VAL A 134 -39.49 23.47 4.76
N LEU A 135 -39.02 23.35 3.52
CA LEU A 135 -37.65 22.95 3.21
C LEU A 135 -36.64 23.94 3.78
N ASN A 136 -35.61 23.42 4.44
CA ASN A 136 -34.52 24.24 4.99
C ASN A 136 -33.80 25.04 3.89
N LYS A 137 -33.01 26.03 4.33
CA LYS A 137 -32.08 26.75 3.46
C LYS A 137 -31.12 25.78 2.75
N PRO A 138 -30.71 26.07 1.50
CA PRO A 138 -29.70 25.30 0.78
C PRO A 138 -28.47 25.06 1.64
N LYS A 139 -28.01 23.80 1.71
CA LYS A 139 -26.78 23.44 2.41
C LYS A 139 -25.94 22.49 1.56
N MET A 140 -24.63 22.67 1.62
CA MET A 140 -23.65 21.71 1.13
C MET A 140 -23.21 20.85 2.32
N PRO A 141 -23.59 19.56 2.41
CA PRO A 141 -23.21 18.74 3.55
C PRO A 141 -21.70 18.60 3.69
N LYS A 142 -21.20 18.47 4.92
CA LYS A 142 -19.76 18.27 5.16
C LYS A 142 -19.28 16.97 4.49
N GLN A 143 -18.09 17.03 3.91
CA GLN A 143 -17.42 15.86 3.35
C GLN A 143 -16.95 14.96 4.50
N GLN A 144 -17.25 13.67 4.41
CA GLN A 144 -16.86 12.68 5.43
C GLN A 144 -15.45 12.14 5.19
N GLU A 145 -14.92 11.36 6.14
CA GLU A 145 -13.66 10.61 6.01
C GLU A 145 -13.61 9.59 4.85
N THR A 146 -14.74 9.35 4.19
CA THR A 146 -14.78 8.49 2.99
C THR A 146 -14.57 9.28 1.69
N GLY A 147 -14.52 10.61 1.79
CA GLY A 147 -14.52 11.56 0.68
C GLY A 147 -15.93 11.94 0.19
N TYR A 148 -16.99 11.22 0.58
CA TYR A 148 -18.35 11.50 0.12
C TYR A 148 -19.13 12.44 1.04
N ARG A 149 -20.04 13.23 0.47
CA ARG A 149 -21.02 14.02 1.21
C ARG A 149 -22.29 13.21 1.46
N ARG A 150 -22.86 13.31 2.66
CA ARG A 150 -24.09 12.61 3.04
C ARG A 150 -25.13 13.55 3.64
N VAL A 151 -26.40 13.24 3.42
CA VAL A 151 -27.55 13.98 3.94
C VAL A 151 -28.59 13.02 4.53
N GLY A 152 -29.19 13.42 5.66
CA GLY A 152 -30.30 12.69 6.25
C GLY A 152 -31.64 13.10 5.64
N VAL A 153 -32.42 12.14 5.16
CA VAL A 153 -33.80 12.31 4.69
C VAL A 153 -34.64 11.25 5.39
N ASN A 154 -35.66 11.66 6.14
CA ASN A 154 -36.55 10.77 6.93
C ASN A 154 -35.79 9.76 7.80
N GLY A 155 -34.76 10.22 8.52
CA GLY A 155 -33.95 9.37 9.39
C GLY A 155 -32.94 8.44 8.69
N LYS A 156 -32.93 8.39 7.35
CA LYS A 156 -31.97 7.59 6.57
C LYS A 156 -30.90 8.49 5.93
N GLN A 157 -29.66 8.01 5.89
CA GLN A 157 -28.52 8.72 5.29
C GLN A 157 -28.35 8.36 3.83
N TYR A 158 -28.25 9.37 2.96
CA TYR A 158 -28.06 9.22 1.51
C TYR A 158 -26.79 9.94 1.06
N CYS A 159 -26.09 9.39 0.06
CA CYS A 159 -24.97 10.07 -0.58
C CYS A 159 -25.49 11.17 -1.51
N VAL A 160 -24.91 12.37 -1.42
CA VAL A 160 -25.37 13.52 -2.22
C VAL A 160 -25.20 13.27 -3.72
N HIS A 161 -24.06 12.75 -4.16
CA HIS A 161 -23.86 12.43 -5.59
C HIS A 161 -24.92 11.47 -6.14
N ILE A 162 -25.44 10.53 -5.33
CA ILE A 162 -26.51 9.64 -5.78
C ILE A 162 -27.79 10.43 -6.00
N LEU A 163 -28.19 11.27 -5.04
CA LEU A 163 -29.39 12.09 -5.18
C LEU A 163 -29.30 13.04 -6.37
N VAL A 164 -28.15 13.68 -6.57
CA VAL A 164 -27.91 14.58 -7.70
C VAL A 164 -27.93 13.81 -9.02
N CYS A 165 -27.20 12.69 -9.12
CA CYS A 165 -27.18 11.88 -10.34
C CYS A 165 -28.59 11.37 -10.66
N THR A 166 -29.35 10.91 -9.67
CA THR A 166 -30.74 10.48 -9.85
C THR A 166 -31.64 11.61 -10.34
N ALA A 167 -31.50 12.83 -9.82
CA ALA A 167 -32.34 13.96 -10.20
C ALA A 167 -32.04 14.50 -11.61
N PHE A 168 -30.76 14.53 -12.01
CA PHE A 168 -30.33 15.16 -13.26
C PHE A 168 -30.11 14.18 -14.42
N HIS A 169 -29.75 12.93 -14.12
CA HIS A 169 -29.48 11.87 -15.10
C HIS A 169 -30.50 10.73 -15.07
N GLY A 170 -31.53 10.85 -14.23
CA GLY A 170 -32.58 9.84 -14.08
C GLY A 170 -32.18 8.70 -13.13
N PRO A 171 -33.12 7.76 -12.86
CA PRO A 171 -32.88 6.64 -11.95
C PRO A 171 -31.73 5.75 -12.40
N CYS A 172 -31.15 5.01 -11.44
CA CYS A 172 -30.07 4.06 -11.71
C CYS A 172 -30.51 3.04 -12.79
N PRO A 173 -29.77 2.90 -13.92
CA PRO A 173 -30.18 2.02 -15.02
C PRO A 173 -30.26 0.54 -14.65
N GLY A 174 -29.53 0.11 -13.62
CA GLY A 174 -29.54 -1.28 -13.16
C GLY A 174 -28.57 -1.56 -12.02
N PRO A 175 -28.58 -2.78 -11.45
CA PRO A 175 -27.80 -3.13 -10.26
C PRO A 175 -26.28 -3.13 -10.47
N GLY A 176 -25.80 -3.16 -11.71
CA GLY A 176 -24.38 -3.08 -12.07
C GLY A 176 -23.84 -1.66 -12.17
N TYR A 177 -24.71 -0.64 -12.07
CA TYR A 177 -24.34 0.77 -12.20
C TYR A 177 -24.12 1.41 -10.83
N THR A 178 -23.09 2.23 -10.77
CA THR A 178 -22.81 3.13 -9.65
C THR A 178 -22.51 4.52 -10.19
N VAL A 179 -22.71 5.54 -9.36
CA VAL A 179 -22.37 6.91 -9.77
C VAL A 179 -20.86 7.05 -9.88
N ASP A 180 -20.39 7.44 -11.05
CA ASP A 180 -19.01 7.80 -11.30
C ASP A 180 -18.82 9.31 -11.18
N HIS A 181 -17.62 9.71 -10.76
CA HIS A 181 -17.21 11.11 -10.77
C HIS A 181 -16.25 11.28 -11.94
N ALA A 182 -16.63 12.13 -12.91
CA ALA A 182 -15.82 12.44 -14.07
C ALA A 182 -14.41 12.89 -13.61
N PRO A 183 -13.35 12.46 -14.32
CA PRO A 183 -11.99 12.83 -13.95
C PRO A 183 -11.84 14.37 -13.99
N PRO A 184 -11.01 14.95 -13.11
CA PRO A 184 -10.78 16.38 -13.13
C PRO A 184 -9.91 16.77 -14.34
N ASP A 185 -10.19 17.96 -14.88
CA ASP A 185 -9.44 18.54 -16.01
C ASP A 185 -8.00 18.90 -15.59
N VAL A 186 -7.76 19.04 -14.28
CA VAL A 186 -6.46 19.35 -13.67
C VAL A 186 -6.02 18.19 -12.76
N LYS A 187 -4.71 17.92 -12.65
CA LYS A 187 -4.11 17.01 -11.66
C LYS A 187 -4.55 17.40 -10.23
N GLY A 188 -5.66 16.86 -9.76
CA GLY A 188 -6.20 17.09 -8.42
C GLY A 188 -6.26 15.81 -7.59
N ASP A 189 -6.17 15.94 -6.26
CA ASP A 189 -6.30 14.82 -5.31
C ASP A 189 -7.66 14.12 -5.46
N TRP A 190 -7.63 12.78 -5.53
CA TRP A 190 -8.81 11.91 -5.56
C TRP A 190 -9.77 12.15 -4.40
N TRP A 191 -9.26 12.64 -3.28
CA TRP A 191 -10.09 13.00 -2.13
C TRP A 191 -11.07 14.14 -2.44
N THR A 192 -10.58 15.20 -3.07
CA THR A 192 -11.37 16.39 -3.41
C THR A 192 -12.43 16.05 -4.47
N GLN A 193 -12.16 15.07 -5.34
CA GLN A 193 -13.06 14.64 -6.42
C GLN A 193 -14.36 14.02 -5.90
N ARG A 194 -14.31 13.17 -4.87
CA ARG A 194 -15.51 12.54 -4.27
C ARG A 194 -16.44 13.52 -3.56
N GLY A 195 -15.92 14.72 -3.27
CA GLY A 195 -16.65 15.82 -2.66
C GLY A 195 -17.34 16.73 -3.67
N ASP A 196 -17.03 16.62 -4.96
CA ASP A 196 -17.64 17.40 -6.04
C ASP A 196 -18.90 16.69 -6.54
N ASN A 197 -20.06 17.22 -6.17
CA ASN A 197 -21.35 16.61 -6.52
C ASN A 197 -22.09 17.45 -7.57
N ARG A 198 -21.38 18.18 -8.43
CA ARG A 198 -22.00 18.88 -9.57
C ARG A 198 -22.56 17.87 -10.55
N ALA A 199 -23.79 18.06 -11.02
CA ALA A 199 -24.47 17.13 -11.92
C ALA A 199 -23.67 16.86 -13.20
N GLU A 200 -23.03 17.88 -13.78
CA GLU A 200 -22.16 17.76 -14.97
C GLU A 200 -20.94 16.84 -14.76
N ARG A 201 -20.52 16.63 -13.51
CA ARG A 201 -19.39 15.76 -13.14
C ARG A 201 -19.82 14.36 -12.72
N LEU A 202 -21.11 14.05 -12.73
CA LEU A 202 -21.65 12.77 -12.31
C LEU A 202 -22.26 12.03 -13.49
N SER A 203 -22.14 10.71 -13.51
CA SER A 203 -22.85 9.86 -14.46
C SER A 203 -23.06 8.46 -13.88
N TRP A 204 -24.03 7.71 -14.43
CA TRP A 204 -24.16 6.29 -14.13
C TRP A 204 -23.13 5.51 -14.94
N ALA A 205 -22.28 4.73 -14.28
CA ALA A 205 -21.30 3.89 -14.95
C ALA A 205 -21.17 2.52 -14.26
N THR A 206 -20.80 1.52 -15.03
CA THR A 206 -20.46 0.18 -14.55
C THR A 206 -19.05 0.14 -13.96
N GLY A 207 -18.74 -0.88 -13.16
CA GLY A 207 -17.39 -1.06 -12.61
C GLY A 207 -16.25 -1.04 -13.64
N PRO A 208 -16.39 -1.69 -14.81
CA PRO A 208 -15.42 -1.58 -15.91
C PRO A 208 -15.26 -0.16 -16.46
N GLU A 209 -16.36 0.55 -16.73
CA GLU A 209 -16.34 1.93 -17.22
C GLU A 209 -15.69 2.88 -16.21
N GLN A 210 -16.04 2.78 -14.93
CA GLN A 210 -15.40 3.55 -13.87
C GLN A 210 -13.90 3.27 -13.81
N ASN A 211 -13.47 2.02 -13.95
CA ASN A 211 -12.05 1.69 -13.95
C ASN A 211 -11.31 2.22 -15.20
N ALA A 212 -11.96 2.29 -16.35
CA ALA A 212 -11.41 2.90 -17.55
C ALA A 212 -11.27 4.42 -17.39
N ASN A 213 -12.21 5.07 -16.71
CA ASN A 213 -12.18 6.51 -16.40
C ASN A 213 -11.13 6.87 -15.35
N ARG A 214 -10.68 5.89 -14.56
CA ARG A 214 -9.60 6.11 -13.59
C ARG A 214 -8.27 6.21 -14.31
N ARG A 215 -7.47 7.21 -13.92
CA ARG A 215 -6.08 7.36 -14.38
C ARG A 215 -5.38 6.01 -14.29
N ALA A 216 -4.71 5.62 -15.37
CA ALA A 216 -3.99 4.36 -15.47
C ALA A 216 -3.15 4.16 -14.19
N PRO A 217 -3.34 3.05 -13.47
CA PRO A 217 -2.56 2.80 -12.27
C PRO A 217 -1.09 2.79 -12.66
N ALA A 218 -0.25 3.41 -11.83
CA ALA A 218 1.19 3.38 -12.03
C ALA A 218 1.66 1.93 -12.27
N PRO A 219 2.61 1.70 -13.19
CA PRO A 219 3.10 0.37 -13.49
C PRO A 219 3.51 -0.33 -12.19
N LYS A 220 2.89 -1.48 -11.93
CA LYS A 220 3.21 -2.26 -10.73
C LYS A 220 4.62 -2.83 -10.90
N ARG A 221 5.37 -2.88 -9.80
CA ARG A 221 6.66 -3.60 -9.76
C ARG A 221 6.45 -5.04 -10.22
N ASN A 222 7.40 -5.59 -10.99
CA ASN A 222 7.40 -7.00 -11.33
C ASN A 222 7.31 -7.84 -10.04
N GLY A 223 6.37 -8.78 -10.01
CA GLY A 223 6.22 -9.71 -8.89
C GLY A 223 7.43 -10.64 -8.79
N LYS A 224 7.45 -11.51 -7.77
CA LYS A 224 8.46 -12.57 -7.67
C LYS A 224 8.39 -13.43 -8.95
N PRO A 225 9.52 -13.72 -9.62
CA PRO A 225 9.51 -14.51 -10.84
C PRO A 225 9.15 -15.97 -10.54
N VAL A 226 8.75 -16.66 -11.60
CA VAL A 226 8.28 -18.04 -11.53
C VAL A 226 8.85 -18.84 -12.68
N GLU A 227 9.10 -20.11 -12.42
CA GLU A 227 9.41 -21.10 -13.43
C GLU A 227 8.22 -22.05 -13.56
N LEU A 228 7.78 -22.29 -14.78
CA LEU A 228 6.69 -23.20 -15.09
C LEU A 228 7.16 -24.28 -16.05
N TRP A 229 6.63 -25.49 -15.89
CA TRP A 229 6.84 -26.62 -16.80
C TRP A 229 5.58 -27.49 -16.82
N LYS A 230 5.39 -28.29 -17.87
CA LYS A 230 4.27 -29.24 -17.92
C LYS A 230 4.62 -30.51 -17.17
N ASP A 231 3.64 -31.02 -16.42
CA ASP A 231 3.79 -32.27 -15.67
C ASP A 231 4.00 -33.48 -16.61
N SER A 232 3.40 -33.42 -17.80
CA SER A 232 3.50 -34.45 -18.85
C SER A 232 4.93 -34.72 -19.33
N ASP A 233 5.84 -33.77 -19.14
CA ASP A 233 7.17 -33.80 -19.76
C ASP A 233 8.21 -34.50 -18.85
N GLY A 234 7.79 -34.97 -17.67
CA GLY A 234 8.62 -35.76 -16.76
C GLY A 234 9.84 -35.01 -16.18
N PRO A 235 10.88 -35.73 -15.71
CA PRO A 235 12.00 -35.13 -14.97
C PRO A 235 12.91 -34.23 -15.81
N ASN A 236 12.90 -34.37 -17.14
CA ASN A 236 13.70 -33.56 -18.08
C ASN A 236 12.89 -32.43 -18.73
N CYS A 237 11.75 -32.07 -18.14
CA CYS A 237 10.87 -31.03 -18.65
C CYS A 237 11.59 -29.67 -18.83
N LYS A 238 11.33 -29.02 -19.97
CA LYS A 238 11.85 -27.68 -20.24
C LYS A 238 11.15 -26.67 -19.33
N ARG A 239 11.92 -26.04 -18.44
CA ARG A 239 11.41 -24.99 -17.55
C ARG A 239 11.42 -23.65 -18.27
N ILE A 240 10.30 -22.94 -18.20
CA ILE A 240 10.14 -21.61 -18.77
C ILE A 240 10.15 -20.60 -17.64
N TRP A 241 11.08 -19.66 -17.69
CA TRP A 241 11.19 -18.58 -16.72
C TRP A 241 10.29 -17.42 -17.11
N PHE A 242 9.60 -16.84 -16.12
CA PHE A 242 8.79 -15.64 -16.28
C PHE A 242 9.14 -14.61 -15.21
N ALA A 243 9.18 -13.33 -15.62
CA ALA A 243 9.48 -12.21 -14.74
C ALA A 243 8.49 -12.04 -13.58
N SER A 244 7.28 -12.58 -13.70
CA SER A 244 6.32 -12.68 -12.61
C SER A 244 5.23 -13.70 -12.91
N LYS A 245 4.47 -14.11 -11.89
CA LYS A 245 3.25 -14.92 -12.07
C LYS A 245 2.20 -14.26 -12.96
N THR A 246 2.15 -12.92 -13.03
CA THR A 246 1.23 -12.21 -13.92
C THR A 246 1.68 -12.33 -15.37
N ALA A 247 2.98 -12.22 -15.63
CA ALA A 247 3.53 -12.46 -16.97
C ALA A 247 3.24 -13.89 -17.44
N ALA A 248 3.52 -14.88 -16.57
CA ALA A 248 3.20 -16.28 -16.86
C ALA A 248 1.69 -16.51 -17.12
N ALA A 249 0.83 -15.89 -16.32
CA ALA A 249 -0.62 -16.00 -16.47
C ALA A 249 -1.12 -15.43 -17.79
N ASN A 250 -0.61 -14.27 -18.19
CA ASN A 250 -1.01 -13.62 -19.44
C ASN A 250 -0.52 -14.42 -20.65
N GLU A 251 0.75 -14.88 -20.63
CA GLU A 251 1.33 -15.64 -21.73
C GLU A 251 0.66 -17.01 -21.92
N LEU A 252 0.37 -17.71 -20.82
CA LEU A 252 -0.13 -19.08 -20.85
C LEU A 252 -1.65 -19.20 -20.66
N GLY A 253 -2.38 -18.07 -20.55
CA GLY A 253 -3.82 -18.05 -20.29
C GLY A 253 -4.23 -18.67 -18.95
N LEU A 254 -3.39 -18.54 -17.91
CA LEU A 254 -3.58 -19.17 -16.60
C LEU A 254 -4.12 -18.19 -15.56
N ASN A 255 -4.72 -18.72 -14.48
CA ASN A 255 -5.13 -17.89 -13.36
C ASN A 255 -3.94 -17.54 -12.44
N VAL A 256 -3.65 -16.25 -12.26
CA VAL A 256 -2.56 -15.71 -11.42
C VAL A 256 -2.58 -16.23 -9.97
N GLY A 257 -3.77 -16.44 -9.40
CA GLY A 257 -3.95 -16.97 -8.05
C GLY A 257 -3.52 -18.43 -7.96
N ASN A 258 -3.94 -19.24 -8.94
CA ASN A 258 -3.61 -20.66 -9.00
C ASN A 258 -2.10 -20.90 -9.17
N ILE A 259 -1.41 -20.11 -10.00
CA ILE A 259 0.06 -20.18 -10.11
C ILE A 259 0.71 -19.98 -8.73
N GLY A 260 0.25 -18.97 -7.96
CA GLY A 260 0.76 -18.73 -6.62
C GLY A 260 0.50 -19.87 -5.64
N ALA A 261 -0.70 -20.47 -5.69
CA ALA A 261 -1.05 -21.62 -4.86
C ALA A 261 -0.16 -22.83 -5.14
N VAL A 262 0.15 -23.08 -6.42
CA VAL A 262 1.08 -24.15 -6.84
C VAL A 262 2.48 -23.87 -6.33
N CYS A 263 3.00 -22.65 -6.52
CA CYS A 263 4.34 -22.28 -6.03
C CYS A 263 4.49 -22.42 -4.50
N ASN A 264 3.41 -22.17 -3.74
CA ASN A 264 3.39 -22.27 -2.29
C ASN A 264 3.09 -23.67 -1.76
N LYS A 265 2.69 -24.61 -2.64
CA LYS A 265 2.14 -25.92 -2.26
C LYS A 265 0.91 -25.82 -1.35
N ASP A 266 0.09 -24.79 -1.57
CA ASP A 266 -1.16 -24.53 -0.81
C ASP A 266 -2.30 -25.45 -1.31
N GLY A 267 -2.09 -26.77 -1.26
CA GLY A 267 -3.08 -27.79 -1.64
C GLY A 267 -3.35 -27.94 -3.14
N ARG A 268 -2.65 -27.19 -4.00
CA ARG A 268 -2.74 -27.29 -5.46
C ARG A 268 -1.39 -27.67 -6.03
N VAL A 269 -1.37 -28.71 -6.88
CA VAL A 269 -0.12 -29.27 -7.47
C VAL A 269 0.17 -28.76 -8.87
N HIS A 270 -0.85 -28.40 -9.65
CA HIS A 270 -0.70 -27.81 -10.98
C HIS A 270 -1.83 -26.82 -11.29
N THR A 271 -1.69 -26.05 -12.37
CA THR A 271 -2.72 -25.14 -12.90
C THR A 271 -2.72 -25.23 -14.42
N GLY A 272 -3.82 -25.73 -15.00
CA GLY A 272 -3.92 -25.94 -16.45
C GLY A 272 -2.84 -26.87 -17.02
N GLY A 273 -2.47 -27.93 -16.31
CA GLY A 273 -1.38 -28.85 -16.69
C GLY A 273 0.04 -28.35 -16.38
N TRP A 274 0.19 -27.14 -15.85
CA TRP A 274 1.49 -26.56 -15.50
C TRP A 274 1.80 -26.70 -14.02
N ILE A 275 2.99 -27.19 -13.70
CA ILE A 275 3.59 -27.06 -12.37
C ILE A 275 4.36 -25.74 -12.34
N ALA A 276 4.34 -25.08 -11.18
CA ALA A 276 5.01 -23.81 -10.98
C ALA A 276 5.87 -23.84 -9.71
N ARG A 277 7.05 -23.20 -9.77
CA ARG A 277 7.85 -22.88 -8.58
C ARG A 277 8.28 -21.43 -8.61
N TRP A 278 8.59 -20.89 -7.44
CA TRP A 278 9.25 -19.59 -7.36
C TRP A 278 10.64 -19.70 -7.99
N ALA A 279 10.94 -18.83 -8.94
CA ALA A 279 12.26 -18.73 -9.54
C ALA A 279 13.13 -17.76 -8.76
N ASP A 280 14.44 -17.81 -9.04
CA ASP A 280 15.36 -16.79 -8.55
C ASP A 280 15.14 -15.47 -9.31
N PRO A 281 15.23 -14.32 -8.63
CA PRO A 281 15.12 -13.00 -9.24
C PRO A 281 16.09 -12.85 -10.42
N PRO A 282 15.68 -12.17 -11.51
CA PRO A 282 16.49 -12.03 -12.71
C PRO A 282 17.68 -11.10 -12.51
N GLU A 283 17.75 -10.35 -11.41
CA GLU A 283 18.93 -9.55 -11.07
C GLU A 283 20.04 -10.54 -10.68
N PRO A 284 20.99 -10.84 -11.58
CA PRO A 284 22.14 -11.67 -11.24
C PRO A 284 22.85 -10.97 -10.09
N GLN A 285 23.41 -11.77 -9.20
CA GLN A 285 23.95 -11.30 -7.93
C GLN A 285 25.17 -10.34 -8.09
N ASP A 286 25.62 -10.15 -9.33
CA ASP A 286 26.91 -9.59 -9.77
C ASP A 286 26.79 -8.22 -10.48
N ASP A 287 25.57 -7.76 -10.83
CA ASP A 287 25.36 -6.56 -11.69
C ASP A 287 25.44 -5.21 -10.98
N LEU A 288 25.75 -5.19 -9.68
CA LEU A 288 26.12 -3.94 -9.00
C LEU A 288 27.63 -3.93 -8.95
N SER A 289 28.25 -3.22 -9.90
CA SER A 289 29.69 -3.02 -9.93
C SER A 289 30.15 -2.61 -8.54
N ALA A 290 30.91 -3.47 -7.87
CA ALA A 290 31.93 -2.98 -6.96
C ALA A 290 32.64 -1.87 -7.74
N LEU A 291 32.76 -0.66 -7.18
CA LEU A 291 33.47 0.44 -7.81
C LEU A 291 34.71 -0.14 -8.48
N THR A 292 34.77 -0.06 -9.81
CA THR A 292 35.81 -0.71 -10.62
C THR A 292 37.18 -0.33 -10.06
N GLY A 293 37.86 -1.28 -9.42
CA GLY A 293 39.17 -1.07 -8.81
C GLY A 293 39.50 -1.90 -7.56
N CYS A 294 38.55 -2.57 -6.90
CA CYS A 294 38.81 -3.26 -5.63
C CYS A 294 38.44 -4.76 -5.52
N ALA A 295 37.87 -5.37 -6.56
CA ALA A 295 37.42 -6.76 -6.48
C ALA A 295 38.59 -7.75 -6.66
N ASP A 296 39.24 -8.11 -5.56
CA ASP A 296 39.97 -9.37 -5.45
C ASP A 296 38.95 -10.47 -5.10
N PRO A 297 38.73 -11.48 -5.96
CA PRO A 297 37.77 -12.57 -5.71
C PRO A 297 38.08 -13.38 -4.44
N LYS A 298 39.25 -13.20 -3.82
CA LYS A 298 39.69 -13.89 -2.61
C LYS A 298 39.47 -13.08 -1.32
N ASN A 299 38.96 -11.85 -1.38
CA ASN A 299 38.82 -11.00 -0.20
C ASN A 299 37.37 -11.03 0.33
N ASP A 300 37.16 -11.70 1.47
CA ASP A 300 35.88 -11.86 2.18
C ASP A 300 35.22 -10.52 2.62
N ARG A 301 35.92 -9.38 2.38
CA ARG A 301 35.43 -8.02 2.61
C ARG A 301 34.37 -7.55 1.60
N ASP A 302 34.23 -8.22 0.46
CA ASP A 302 33.22 -7.94 -0.57
C ASP A 302 31.91 -8.75 -0.41
N ALA A 303 31.82 -9.53 0.68
CA ALA A 303 30.62 -10.28 1.01
C ALA A 303 29.41 -9.33 1.18
N GLU A 304 28.25 -9.77 0.69
CA GLU A 304 27.02 -9.03 0.91
C GLU A 304 26.58 -9.15 2.37
N VAL A 305 26.67 -8.05 3.10
CA VAL A 305 26.22 -7.94 4.49
C VAL A 305 24.80 -7.38 4.51
N TRP A 306 23.91 -8.03 5.27
CA TRP A 306 22.54 -7.59 5.47
C TRP A 306 22.35 -7.05 6.88
N LYS A 307 21.85 -5.81 6.99
CA LYS A 307 21.46 -5.20 8.27
C LYS A 307 19.98 -4.91 8.31
N GLN A 308 19.38 -5.22 9.46
CA GLN A 308 17.98 -4.90 9.70
C GLN A 308 17.83 -3.40 9.93
N HIS A 309 16.97 -2.75 9.15
CA HIS A 309 16.67 -1.32 9.28
C HIS A 309 15.38 -1.07 10.07
N THR A 310 14.40 -1.97 9.93
CA THR A 310 13.16 -1.98 10.72
C THR A 310 12.73 -3.41 11.03
N ASP A 311 11.67 -3.58 11.82
CA ASP A 311 11.02 -4.88 12.08
C ASP A 311 10.64 -5.64 10.78
N ARG A 312 10.35 -4.92 9.69
CA ARG A 312 9.90 -5.50 8.42
C ARG A 312 10.81 -5.22 7.23
N LEU A 313 11.93 -4.53 7.42
CA LEU A 313 12.84 -4.12 6.34
C LEU A 313 14.27 -4.43 6.73
N ARG A 314 14.99 -5.13 5.87
CA ARG A 314 16.45 -5.21 5.92
C ARG A 314 17.07 -4.75 4.62
N VAL A 315 18.25 -4.18 4.73
CA VAL A 315 19.00 -3.60 3.62
C VAL A 315 20.40 -4.19 3.57
N SER A 316 20.99 -4.16 2.39
CA SER A 316 22.31 -4.73 2.11
C SER A 316 23.33 -3.62 1.87
N ASN A 317 24.61 -3.90 2.14
CA ASN A 317 25.73 -3.01 1.78
C ASN A 317 25.85 -2.82 0.26
N ARG A 318 25.27 -3.71 -0.55
CA ARG A 318 25.16 -3.55 -2.01
C ARG A 318 23.94 -2.72 -2.44
N GLY A 319 23.18 -2.12 -1.52
CA GLY A 319 22.02 -1.33 -1.90
C GLY A 319 20.80 -2.17 -2.30
N ARG A 320 20.68 -3.39 -1.75
CA ARG A 320 19.50 -4.24 -1.92
C ARG A 320 18.57 -4.17 -0.72
N VAL A 321 17.31 -4.54 -0.93
CA VAL A 321 16.26 -4.56 0.09
C VAL A 321 15.55 -5.90 0.15
N GLN A 322 15.16 -6.30 1.35
CA GLN A 322 14.20 -7.39 1.57
C GLN A 322 13.14 -6.93 2.56
N VAL A 323 11.90 -7.32 2.29
CA VAL A 323 10.74 -7.03 3.15
C VAL A 323 10.30 -8.32 3.82
N LYS A 324 10.10 -8.30 5.13
CA LYS A 324 9.60 -9.46 5.89
C LYS A 324 8.19 -9.80 5.43
N TYR A 325 7.89 -11.09 5.24
CA TYR A 325 6.56 -11.52 4.82
C TYR A 325 5.48 -11.03 5.81
N SER A 326 4.26 -10.84 5.33
CA SER A 326 3.13 -10.47 6.20
C SER A 326 2.67 -11.61 7.11
N ARG A 327 3.05 -12.84 6.79
CA ARG A 327 2.77 -14.05 7.56
C ARG A 327 4.04 -14.88 7.64
N GLY A 328 4.43 -15.29 8.84
CA GLY A 328 5.64 -16.07 9.11
C GLY A 328 6.89 -15.23 9.37
N ASP A 329 8.01 -15.92 9.63
CA ASP A 329 9.29 -15.29 10.02
C ASP A 329 10.29 -15.11 8.87
N GLY A 330 9.90 -15.50 7.65
CA GLY A 330 10.75 -15.39 6.47
C GLY A 330 10.86 -13.97 5.88
N TRP A 331 11.92 -13.78 5.11
CA TRP A 331 12.15 -12.58 4.30
C TRP A 331 11.73 -12.81 2.85
N GLY A 332 11.21 -11.75 2.23
CA GLY A 332 10.94 -11.69 0.79
C GLY A 332 12.22 -11.86 -0.05
N TYR A 333 12.06 -11.90 -1.37
CA TYR A 333 13.19 -11.98 -2.29
C TYR A 333 14.01 -10.67 -2.27
N LYS A 334 15.30 -10.79 -2.60
CA LYS A 334 16.23 -9.67 -2.72
C LYS A 334 15.83 -8.79 -3.89
N LEU A 335 15.91 -7.47 -3.71
CA LEU A 335 15.45 -6.48 -4.67
C LEU A 335 16.41 -5.31 -4.72
N THR A 336 16.69 -4.79 -5.91
CA THR A 336 17.32 -3.47 -6.08
C THR A 336 16.24 -2.41 -6.31
N PRO A 337 16.05 -1.45 -5.37
CA PRO A 337 15.03 -0.42 -5.54
C PRO A 337 15.31 0.50 -6.73
N LYS A 338 14.39 0.52 -7.69
CA LYS A 338 14.44 1.43 -8.83
C LYS A 338 13.77 2.77 -8.53
N ILE A 339 14.30 3.84 -9.13
CA ILE A 339 13.70 5.16 -9.13
C ILE A 339 12.39 5.08 -9.94
N ARG A 340 11.30 5.67 -9.43
CA ARG A 340 10.02 5.70 -10.14
C ARG A 340 10.00 6.89 -11.10
N GLU A 341 9.16 6.81 -12.13
CA GLU A 341 8.94 7.93 -13.04
C GLU A 341 8.48 9.18 -12.28
N GLY A 342 9.15 10.30 -12.51
CA GLY A 342 8.89 11.58 -11.83
C GLY A 342 9.52 11.73 -10.44
N GLU A 343 10.28 10.74 -9.96
CA GLU A 343 10.99 10.81 -8.68
C GLU A 343 12.50 10.98 -8.88
N ASP A 344 13.16 11.67 -7.95
CA ASP A 344 14.61 11.86 -7.96
C ASP A 344 15.40 10.70 -7.36
N TYR A 345 14.77 9.91 -6.49
CA TYR A 345 15.40 8.85 -5.71
C TYR A 345 14.49 7.63 -5.56
N ALA A 346 15.11 6.45 -5.36
CA ALA A 346 14.35 5.25 -5.01
C ALA A 346 13.75 5.39 -3.61
N GLY A 347 12.50 4.95 -3.44
CA GLY A 347 11.76 5.02 -2.17
C GLY A 347 11.43 3.66 -1.55
N VAL A 348 11.47 3.60 -0.22
CA VAL A 348 10.98 2.47 0.59
C VAL A 348 10.00 2.92 1.66
N LYS A 349 8.98 2.10 1.93
CA LYS A 349 8.01 2.37 3.00
C LYS A 349 8.57 1.95 4.35
N ARG A 350 8.61 2.90 5.29
CA ARG A 350 8.98 2.73 6.70
C ARG A 350 7.81 3.20 7.57
N ASN A 351 7.20 2.30 8.35
CA ASN A 351 6.07 2.62 9.24
C ASN A 351 4.95 3.42 8.55
N GLY A 352 4.66 3.12 7.27
CA GLY A 352 3.66 3.83 6.47
C GLY A 352 4.13 5.15 5.83
N LYS A 353 5.34 5.62 6.12
CA LYS A 353 5.96 6.81 5.50
C LYS A 353 6.95 6.39 4.42
N ASP A 354 6.98 7.10 3.30
CA ASP A 354 7.99 6.89 2.26
C ASP A 354 9.31 7.57 2.68
N LYS A 355 10.41 6.81 2.69
CA LYS A 355 11.76 7.30 2.96
C LYS A 355 12.65 7.01 1.76
N ARG A 356 13.59 7.92 1.47
CA ARG A 356 14.59 7.72 0.42
C ARG A 356 15.47 6.52 0.77
N PHE A 357 15.66 5.63 -0.20
CA PHE A 357 16.27 4.34 0.04
C PHE A 357 17.75 4.41 0.42
N HIS A 358 18.54 5.25 -0.25
CA HIS A 358 19.95 5.48 0.12
C HIS A 358 20.11 5.90 1.60
N ILE A 359 19.19 6.69 2.15
CA ILE A 359 19.24 7.07 3.58
C ILE A 359 19.03 5.83 4.47
N ALA A 360 18.12 4.93 4.09
CA ALA A 360 17.88 3.70 4.84
C ALA A 360 19.11 2.76 4.82
N VAL A 361 19.82 2.69 3.68
CA VAL A 361 21.10 1.97 3.57
C VAL A 361 22.12 2.62 4.49
N TYR A 362 22.39 3.92 4.35
CA TYR A 362 23.35 4.63 5.20
C TYR A 362 23.05 4.44 6.69
N GLU A 363 21.80 4.67 7.11
CA GLU A 363 21.40 4.57 8.52
C GLU A 363 21.57 3.17 9.10
N ALA A 364 21.34 2.12 8.30
CA ALA A 364 21.52 0.75 8.77
C ALA A 364 22.98 0.43 9.06
N PHE A 365 23.93 1.03 8.32
CA PHE A 365 25.35 0.70 8.43
C PHE A 365 26.15 1.68 9.30
N HIS A 366 25.86 2.98 9.22
CA HIS A 366 26.56 4.05 9.93
C HIS A 366 25.77 4.67 11.09
N GLY A 367 24.49 4.34 11.26
CA GLY A 367 23.63 4.97 12.26
C GLY A 367 23.00 6.27 11.75
N PRO A 368 22.36 7.06 12.64
CA PRO A 368 21.62 8.26 12.24
C PRO A 368 22.51 9.25 11.46
N VAL A 369 21.94 9.89 10.44
CA VAL A 369 22.64 10.93 9.69
C VAL A 369 22.96 12.08 10.65
N PRO A 370 24.22 12.55 10.73
CA PRO A 370 24.60 13.66 11.61
C PRO A 370 23.79 14.93 11.31
N THR A 371 23.50 15.71 12.36
CA THR A 371 22.80 17.00 12.23
C THR A 371 23.52 17.92 11.25
N GLY A 372 22.77 18.54 10.34
CA GLY A 372 23.31 19.45 9.32
C GLY A 372 23.92 18.77 8.09
N LYS A 373 23.90 17.42 8.01
CA LYS A 373 24.34 16.65 6.84
C LYS A 373 23.18 15.93 6.16
N THR A 374 23.36 15.62 4.88
CA THR A 374 22.49 14.72 4.12
C THR A 374 23.34 13.64 3.43
N VAL A 375 22.70 12.55 3.02
CA VAL A 375 23.42 11.44 2.38
C VAL A 375 23.60 11.74 0.89
N ASP A 376 24.86 11.75 0.46
CA ASP A 376 25.31 12.06 -0.90
C ASP A 376 25.74 10.79 -1.64
N HIS A 377 25.56 10.80 -2.97
CA HIS A 377 26.03 9.76 -3.88
C HIS A 377 27.37 10.19 -4.46
N ILE A 378 28.45 9.49 -4.11
CA ILE A 378 29.83 9.83 -4.49
C ILE A 378 29.96 9.87 -6.02
N ASN A 379 29.48 8.84 -6.72
CA ASN A 379 29.50 8.73 -8.18
C ASN A 379 28.38 9.50 -8.90
N ARG A 380 27.56 10.28 -8.17
CA ARG A 380 26.40 11.04 -8.67
C ARG A 380 25.27 10.20 -9.31
N ASN A 381 25.42 8.88 -9.37
CA ASN A 381 24.38 7.98 -9.84
C ASN A 381 23.40 7.68 -8.70
N ARG A 382 22.24 8.34 -8.72
CA ARG A 382 21.19 8.19 -7.70
C ARG A 382 20.55 6.78 -7.69
N ALA A 383 20.73 6.00 -8.74
CA ALA A 383 20.27 4.61 -8.80
C ALA A 383 21.24 3.66 -8.08
N ASP A 384 22.52 4.01 -7.96
CA ASP A 384 23.52 3.23 -7.23
C ASP A 384 23.44 3.52 -5.73
N ASN A 385 22.74 2.66 -5.01
CA ASN A 385 22.53 2.78 -3.58
C ASN A 385 23.51 1.91 -2.76
N SER A 386 24.62 1.47 -3.36
CA SER A 386 25.66 0.72 -2.66
C SER A 386 26.29 1.57 -1.55
N LEU A 387 26.57 0.96 -0.39
CA LEU A 387 27.08 1.67 0.78
C LEU A 387 28.39 2.42 0.49
N GLN A 388 29.28 1.81 -0.30
CA GLN A 388 30.54 2.40 -0.76
C GLN A 388 30.35 3.68 -1.57
N ASN A 389 29.18 3.86 -2.20
CA ASN A 389 28.82 5.03 -2.97
C ASN A 389 28.11 6.10 -2.12
N LEU A 390 27.88 5.86 -0.82
CA LEU A 390 27.14 6.76 0.05
C LEU A 390 28.05 7.40 1.10
N ARG A 391 27.87 8.70 1.33
CA ARG A 391 28.54 9.43 2.43
C ARG A 391 27.63 10.48 3.05
N ALA A 392 27.83 10.83 4.32
CA ALA A 392 27.18 12.00 4.90
C ALA A 392 27.98 13.26 4.54
N ALA A 393 27.34 14.18 3.83
CA ALA A 393 27.93 15.43 3.35
C ALA A 393 27.01 16.62 3.65
N THR A 394 27.60 17.78 3.84
CA THR A 394 26.95 19.08 3.87
C THR A 394 26.55 19.52 2.47
N GLN A 395 25.70 20.54 2.37
CA GLN A 395 25.32 21.09 1.05
C GLN A 395 26.52 21.62 0.26
N ALA A 396 27.49 22.25 0.93
CA ALA A 396 28.71 22.74 0.30
C ALA A 396 29.56 21.60 -0.28
N GLU A 397 29.75 20.52 0.49
CA GLU A 397 30.47 19.32 0.04
C GLU A 397 29.76 18.65 -1.15
N GLN A 398 28.42 18.61 -1.16
CA GLN A 398 27.64 18.08 -2.28
C GLN A 398 27.72 18.95 -3.53
N LEU A 399 27.76 20.28 -3.37
CA LEU A 399 27.94 21.21 -4.48
C LEU A 399 29.33 21.07 -5.10
N LEU A 400 30.38 20.96 -4.27
CA LEU A 400 31.73 20.67 -4.76
C LEU A 400 31.77 19.32 -5.48
N ASN A 401 31.04 18.33 -4.97
CA ASN A 401 30.90 17.04 -5.64
C ASN A 401 30.21 17.15 -7.01
N ARG A 402 29.48 18.24 -7.33
CA ARG A 402 28.88 18.48 -8.65
C ARG A 402 29.83 19.21 -9.60
N THR A 403 30.73 20.04 -9.09
CA THR A 403 31.63 20.88 -9.91
C THR A 403 32.91 20.18 -10.36
N LEU A 404 33.26 19.03 -9.76
CA LEU A 404 34.46 18.25 -10.09
C LEU A 404 34.30 17.33 -11.32
N ALA A 405 33.43 17.68 -12.30
CA ALA A 405 33.29 16.92 -13.55
C ALA A 405 33.64 17.78 -14.76
#